data_AF-A0A2M9XCK5-F1
#
_entry.id   AF-A0A2M9XCK5-F1
#
_cell.length_a   1.000
_cell.length_b   1.000
_cell.length_c   1.000
_cell.angle_alpha   90.00
_cell.angle_beta   90.00
_cell.angle_gamma   90.00
#
_symmetry.space_group_name_H-M   'P 1'
#
loop_
_entity.id
_entity.type
_entity.pdbx_description
1 polymer ?
#
loop_
_entity_poly.entity_id
_entity_poly.type
_entity_poly.pdbx_seq_one_letter_code
_entity_poly.pdbx_strand_id
1 'polypeptide(L)'
;MGSLGFHYERMLIRFLIIWSFASGSFCGPIGPNYNYWDIESFDSTYLRFNFPDLGPESQYFPPGLFVSERDKKTYYLTIFLENDWLPNRSLQPEEWYWKKFYSNWESLPPIVKSDPRFNYISGCEYYIPVPVGKYNYSIFSYNRNRSNIGSGSMTKFVELQPGQSARIHFRNPETLTEEKIDPNKYIKYTKGDRILFSIESSPLQMDKPGCEFVK
;
A
#
# COMPACT_ATOMS: atom_id res chain seq x y z
N MET A 1 39.02 -17.60 52.24
CA MET A 1 38.71 -17.56 50.80
C MET A 1 37.19 -17.49 50.66
N GLY A 2 36.61 -16.32 50.39
CA GLY A 2 35.14 -16.18 50.36
C GLY A 2 34.58 -14.79 50.08
N SER A 3 35.40 -13.74 50.15
CA SER A 3 34.94 -12.35 49.96
C SER A 3 34.96 -11.89 48.48
N LEU A 4 35.88 -12.40 47.65
CA LEU A 4 36.00 -11.96 46.25
C LEU A 4 34.89 -12.48 45.33
N GLY A 5 34.39 -13.70 45.54
CA GLY A 5 33.34 -14.28 44.69
C GLY A 5 32.01 -13.54 44.82
N PHE A 6 31.68 -13.08 46.03
CA PHE A 6 30.42 -12.41 46.34
C PHE A 6 30.31 -11.01 45.71
N HIS A 7 31.44 -10.32 45.54
CA HIS A 7 31.50 -9.03 44.86
C HIS A 7 31.38 -9.14 43.34
N TYR A 8 31.89 -10.23 42.75
CA TYR A 8 31.83 -10.47 41.31
C TYR A 8 30.40 -10.82 40.86
N GLU A 9 29.70 -11.66 41.61
CA GLU A 9 28.29 -12.01 41.33
C GLU A 9 27.36 -10.79 41.38
N ARG A 10 27.54 -9.92 42.38
CA ARG A 10 26.75 -8.68 42.49
C ARG A 10 26.99 -7.71 41.35
N MET A 11 28.20 -7.68 40.79
CA MET A 11 28.53 -6.81 39.65
C MET A 11 27.92 -7.34 38.35
N LEU A 12 27.97 -8.65 38.12
CA LEU A 12 27.35 -9.34 36.98
C LEU A 12 25.82 -9.17 36.95
N ILE A 13 25.15 -9.32 38.10
CA ILE A 13 23.70 -9.14 38.20
C ILE A 13 23.30 -7.70 37.87
N ARG A 14 24.06 -6.71 38.33
CA ARG A 14 23.80 -5.30 37.99
C ARG A 14 24.02 -5.00 36.50
N PHE A 15 25.03 -5.62 35.88
CA PHE A 15 25.28 -5.49 34.45
C PHE A 15 24.16 -6.12 33.61
N LEU A 16 23.67 -7.31 34.01
CA LEU A 16 22.55 -7.99 33.34
C LEU A 16 21.24 -7.20 33.44
N ILE A 17 20.95 -6.59 34.60
CA ILE A 17 19.74 -5.77 34.77
C ILE A 17 19.82 -4.50 33.92
N ILE A 18 20.97 -3.82 33.88
CA ILE A 18 21.16 -2.62 33.05
C ILE A 18 21.04 -2.96 31.55
N TRP A 19 21.57 -4.12 31.12
CA TRP A 19 21.45 -4.58 29.74
C TRP A 19 19.99 -4.93 29.38
N SER A 20 19.24 -5.49 30.33
CA SER A 20 17.81 -5.81 30.17
C SER A 20 16.92 -4.56 30.04
N PHE A 21 17.27 -3.47 30.74
CA PHE A 21 16.56 -2.20 30.62
C PHE A 21 17.00 -1.39 29.37
N ALA A 22 18.27 -1.47 28.97
CA ALA A 22 18.76 -0.83 27.75
C ALA A 22 18.26 -1.51 26.46
N SER A 23 17.85 -2.78 26.52
CA SER A 23 17.21 -3.50 25.41
C SER A 23 15.67 -3.48 25.47
N GLY A 24 15.08 -2.89 26.51
CA GLY A 24 13.62 -2.76 26.69
C GLY A 24 13.01 -1.48 26.12
N SER A 25 13.76 -0.69 25.36
CA SER A 25 13.28 0.57 24.80
C SER A 25 13.87 0.79 23.43
N PHE A 26 13.43 0.02 22.44
CA PHE A 26 13.27 0.45 21.04
C PHE A 26 12.63 -0.72 20.26
N CYS A 27 11.68 -0.36 19.40
CA CYS A 27 11.00 -1.20 18.40
C CYS A 27 9.79 -2.00 18.90
N GLY A 28 8.61 -1.47 18.56
CA GLY A 28 7.37 -2.24 18.41
C GLY A 28 7.54 -3.40 17.40
N PRO A 29 6.48 -4.16 17.13
CA PRO A 29 6.60 -5.51 16.57
C PRO A 29 7.30 -5.52 15.20
N ILE A 30 8.55 -5.99 15.17
CA ILE A 30 9.30 -6.32 13.95
C ILE A 30 9.09 -7.82 13.66
N GLY A 31 8.09 -8.17 12.85
CA GLY A 31 7.77 -9.58 12.49
C GLY A 31 6.49 -9.72 11.64
N PRO A 32 6.25 -10.82 10.91
CA PRO A 32 5.75 -10.87 9.52
C PRO A 32 4.30 -10.45 9.25
N ASN A 33 3.55 -10.07 10.26
CA ASN A 33 2.19 -9.57 10.11
C ASN A 33 2.16 -8.20 10.75
N TYR A 34 2.08 -7.14 9.94
CA TYR A 34 1.64 -5.87 10.49
C TYR A 34 0.31 -6.14 11.20
N ASN A 35 0.29 -5.92 12.50
CA ASN A 35 -0.97 -5.89 13.20
C ASN A 35 -1.68 -4.63 12.71
N TYR A 36 -2.67 -4.80 11.83
CA TYR A 36 -3.43 -3.68 11.26
C TYR A 36 -4.16 -2.86 12.35
N TRP A 37 -4.27 -3.38 13.58
CA TRP A 37 -4.71 -2.63 14.74
C TRP A 37 -3.68 -1.58 15.21
N ASP A 38 -2.38 -1.84 15.05
CA ASP A 38 -1.30 -0.89 15.37
C ASP A 38 -1.12 0.15 14.25
N ILE A 39 -1.66 -0.12 13.05
CA ILE A 39 -1.61 0.75 11.87
C ILE A 39 -2.52 1.99 12.02
N GLU A 40 -3.50 1.96 12.91
CA GLU A 40 -4.34 3.13 13.20
C GLU A 40 -3.63 4.21 14.03
N SER A 41 -2.41 3.92 14.53
CA SER A 41 -1.58 4.85 15.31
C SER A 41 -0.49 5.60 14.53
N PHE A 42 -0.43 5.47 13.20
CA PHE A 42 0.57 6.20 12.40
C PHE A 42 0.33 7.71 12.42
N ASP A 43 1.40 8.50 12.25
CA ASP A 43 1.45 9.98 12.24
C ASP A 43 0.70 10.62 11.04
N SER A 44 -0.50 10.12 10.73
CA SER A 44 -1.33 10.50 9.59
C SER A 44 -0.63 10.33 8.24
N THR A 45 0.08 9.22 8.05
CA THR A 45 0.77 8.90 6.80
C THR A 45 0.11 7.73 6.05
N TYR A 46 -0.13 7.91 4.75
CA TYR A 46 -0.87 6.96 3.93
C TYR A 46 -0.23 6.74 2.57
N LEU A 47 -0.41 5.53 2.04
CA LEU A 47 -0.31 5.25 0.62
C LEU A 47 -1.73 5.31 0.03
N ARG A 48 -1.95 6.24 -0.90
CA ARG A 48 -3.25 6.54 -1.50
C ARG A 48 -3.24 6.21 -2.97
N PHE A 49 -4.36 5.70 -3.48
CA PHE A 49 -4.48 5.37 -4.88
C PHE A 49 -5.93 5.37 -5.36
N ASN A 50 -6.09 5.65 -6.64
CA ASN A 50 -7.34 5.58 -7.37
C ASN A 50 -7.06 4.95 -8.73
N PHE A 51 -7.96 4.10 -9.20
CA PHE A 51 -7.88 3.56 -10.53
C PHE A 51 -8.71 4.40 -11.52
N PRO A 52 -8.14 4.74 -12.70
CA PRO A 52 -8.89 5.40 -13.77
C PRO A 52 -10.02 4.51 -14.28
N ASP A 53 -10.89 5.09 -15.10
CA ASP A 53 -11.84 4.29 -15.88
C ASP A 53 -11.11 3.27 -16.76
N LEU A 54 -11.65 2.06 -16.83
CA LEU A 54 -11.02 0.90 -17.47
C LEU A 54 -10.99 1.02 -19.00
N GLY A 55 -11.77 1.94 -19.58
CA GLY A 55 -11.95 2.08 -21.01
C GLY A 55 -12.69 0.89 -21.64
N PRO A 56 -12.76 0.85 -22.98
CA PRO A 56 -13.42 -0.23 -23.69
C PRO A 56 -12.70 -1.57 -23.48
N GLU A 57 -13.46 -2.67 -23.58
CA GLU A 57 -12.91 -4.02 -23.55
C GLU A 57 -11.91 -4.25 -24.66
N SER A 58 -10.79 -4.89 -24.31
CA SER A 58 -9.78 -5.25 -25.29
C SER A 58 -10.35 -6.26 -26.27
N GLN A 59 -10.21 -5.97 -27.56
CA GLN A 59 -10.57 -6.90 -28.64
C GLN A 59 -9.75 -8.20 -28.63
N TYR A 60 -8.65 -8.26 -27.86
CA TYR A 60 -7.75 -9.42 -27.76
C TYR A 60 -7.95 -10.21 -26.47
N PHE A 61 -9.21 -10.39 -26.07
CA PHE A 61 -9.58 -11.09 -24.85
C PHE A 61 -9.69 -12.61 -25.08
N PRO A 62 -8.82 -13.46 -24.51
CA PRO A 62 -8.99 -14.90 -24.62
C PRO A 62 -10.18 -15.36 -23.75
N PRO A 63 -11.03 -16.28 -24.22
CA PRO A 63 -12.17 -16.77 -23.45
C PRO A 63 -11.71 -17.50 -22.17
N GLY A 64 -12.50 -17.40 -21.10
CA GLY A 64 -12.41 -18.29 -19.92
C GLY A 64 -11.53 -17.85 -18.75
N LEU A 65 -11.12 -16.57 -18.66
CA LEU A 65 -10.27 -16.09 -17.54
C LEU A 65 -11.02 -15.58 -16.31
N PHE A 66 -12.32 -15.33 -16.41
CA PHE A 66 -13.10 -14.72 -15.34
C PHE A 66 -14.34 -15.51 -14.95
N VAL A 67 -14.72 -15.39 -13.69
CA VAL A 67 -15.91 -16.01 -13.12
C VAL A 67 -17.17 -15.29 -13.62
N SER A 68 -17.08 -13.99 -13.90
CA SER A 68 -18.18 -13.19 -14.45
C SER A 68 -17.71 -12.02 -15.32
N GLU A 69 -18.59 -11.52 -16.19
CA GLU A 69 -18.37 -10.28 -16.99
C GLU A 69 -18.07 -9.06 -16.11
N ARG A 70 -18.59 -9.03 -14.86
CA ARG A 70 -18.30 -7.94 -13.91
C ARG A 70 -16.84 -7.95 -13.45
N ASP A 71 -16.18 -9.10 -13.43
CA ASP A 71 -14.78 -9.19 -13.01
C ASP A 71 -13.83 -8.57 -14.04
N LYS A 72 -14.24 -8.50 -15.32
CA LYS A 72 -13.51 -7.73 -16.35
C LYS A 72 -13.37 -6.27 -15.95
N LYS A 73 -14.37 -5.72 -15.25
CA LYS A 73 -14.42 -4.32 -14.82
C LYS A 73 -13.67 -4.08 -13.50
N THR A 74 -12.54 -4.74 -13.29
CA THR A 74 -11.74 -4.62 -12.05
C THR A 74 -10.25 -4.54 -12.34
N TYR A 75 -9.51 -4.06 -11.35
CA TYR A 75 -8.06 -4.04 -11.33
C TYR A 75 -7.53 -5.08 -10.36
N TYR A 76 -6.41 -5.69 -10.73
CA TYR A 76 -5.54 -6.36 -9.79
C TYR A 76 -4.43 -5.43 -9.33
N LEU A 77 -4.07 -5.48 -8.05
CA LEU A 77 -2.99 -4.68 -7.47
C LEU A 77 -2.25 -5.45 -6.38
N THR A 78 -0.93 -5.45 -6.48
CA THR A 78 -0.03 -5.76 -5.37
C THR A 78 0.88 -4.58 -5.09
N ILE A 79 1.12 -4.38 -3.80
CA ILE A 79 1.94 -3.32 -3.25
C ILE A 79 2.83 -3.93 -2.18
N PHE A 80 4.09 -3.64 -2.30
CA PHE A 80 5.16 -4.19 -1.49
C PHE A 80 5.97 -3.03 -0.92
N LEU A 81 6.34 -3.14 0.34
CA LEU A 81 7.13 -2.14 1.07
C LEU A 81 8.38 -2.81 1.63
N GLU A 82 9.53 -2.20 1.37
CA GLU A 82 10.81 -2.60 1.93
C GLU A 82 11.61 -1.37 2.39
N ASN A 83 12.57 -1.58 3.28
CA ASN A 83 13.63 -0.63 3.58
C ASN A 83 14.89 -1.40 3.98
N ASP A 84 15.96 -0.70 4.34
CA ASP A 84 17.24 -1.34 4.70
C ASP A 84 17.15 -2.31 5.89
N TRP A 85 16.12 -2.18 6.72
CA TRP A 85 15.94 -2.94 7.96
C TRP A 85 14.79 -3.97 7.89
N LEU A 86 13.90 -3.83 6.91
CA LEU A 86 12.69 -4.64 6.77
C LEU A 86 12.71 -5.33 5.39
N PRO A 87 12.64 -6.67 5.36
CA PRO A 87 12.51 -7.39 4.10
C PRO A 87 11.20 -6.99 3.43
N ASN A 88 11.13 -7.18 2.11
CA ASN A 88 9.95 -6.86 1.33
C ASN A 88 8.66 -7.48 1.91
N ARG A 89 7.68 -6.64 2.23
CA ARG A 89 6.39 -7.02 2.82
C ARG A 89 5.21 -6.56 2.00
N SER A 90 4.20 -7.41 1.91
CA SER A 90 2.90 -7.05 1.35
C SER A 90 2.23 -5.95 2.20
N LEU A 91 1.76 -4.89 1.54
CA LEU A 91 0.91 -3.84 2.11
C LEU A 91 -0.58 -4.12 1.88
N GLN A 92 -1.01 -5.38 1.74
CA GLN A 92 -2.44 -5.70 1.53
C GLN A 92 -3.10 -6.12 2.85
N PRO A 93 -3.84 -5.21 3.53
CA PRO A 93 -4.74 -5.53 4.63
C PRO A 93 -5.64 -6.73 4.40
N GLU A 94 -6.11 -7.31 5.50
CA GLU A 94 -7.12 -8.36 5.48
C GLU A 94 -8.48 -7.82 4.99
N GLU A 95 -9.36 -8.73 4.58
CA GLU A 95 -10.66 -8.42 3.94
C GLU A 95 -11.49 -7.37 4.70
N TRP A 96 -11.55 -7.46 6.03
CA TRP A 96 -12.36 -6.55 6.85
C TRP A 96 -11.99 -5.08 6.65
N TYR A 97 -10.72 -4.79 6.38
CA TYR A 97 -10.25 -3.43 6.16
C TYR A 97 -10.80 -2.85 4.86
N TRP A 98 -10.91 -3.67 3.82
CA TRP A 98 -11.36 -3.24 2.50
C TRP A 98 -12.86 -3.00 2.42
N LYS A 99 -13.65 -3.71 3.25
CA LYS A 99 -15.11 -3.54 3.31
C LYS A 99 -15.54 -2.10 3.58
N LYS A 100 -14.74 -1.32 4.33
CA LYS A 100 -15.07 0.06 4.67
C LYS A 100 -15.14 1.03 3.48
N PHE A 101 -14.53 0.66 2.35
CA PHE A 101 -14.50 1.49 1.14
C PHE A 101 -15.75 1.37 0.28
N TYR A 102 -16.63 0.40 0.56
CA TYR A 102 -17.75 0.07 -0.31
C TYR A 102 -19.08 0.32 0.38
N SER A 103 -20.00 1.05 -0.27
CA SER A 103 -21.36 1.27 0.26
C SER A 103 -22.18 -0.02 0.31
N ASN A 104 -21.99 -0.88 -0.70
CA ASN A 104 -22.76 -2.10 -0.85
C ASN A 104 -21.85 -3.25 -1.30
N TRP A 105 -21.31 -3.98 -0.32
CA TRP A 105 -20.43 -5.13 -0.55
C TRP A 105 -21.05 -6.18 -1.48
N GLU A 106 -22.34 -6.48 -1.34
CA GLU A 106 -22.99 -7.54 -2.09
C GLU A 106 -23.09 -7.24 -3.60
N SER A 107 -23.14 -5.95 -3.94
CA SER A 107 -23.21 -5.49 -5.32
C SER A 107 -21.90 -5.63 -6.10
N LEU A 108 -20.77 -5.83 -5.40
CA LEU A 108 -19.44 -5.88 -5.99
C LEU A 108 -19.24 -7.09 -6.93
N PRO A 109 -18.30 -6.99 -7.88
CA PRO A 109 -17.87 -8.12 -8.69
C PRO A 109 -17.45 -9.32 -7.82
N PRO A 110 -17.79 -10.57 -8.21
CA PRO A 110 -17.41 -11.77 -7.49
C PRO A 110 -15.95 -11.82 -7.06
N ILE A 111 -15.01 -11.42 -7.94
CA ILE A 111 -13.58 -11.46 -7.63
C ILE A 111 -13.17 -10.50 -6.50
N VAL A 112 -13.83 -9.35 -6.41
CA VAL A 112 -13.60 -8.38 -5.33
C VAL A 112 -14.13 -8.94 -4.01
N LYS A 113 -15.24 -9.67 -4.03
CA LYS A 113 -15.80 -10.29 -2.82
C LYS A 113 -14.97 -11.48 -2.34
N SER A 114 -14.45 -12.29 -3.26
CA SER A 114 -13.66 -13.48 -2.91
C SER A 114 -12.22 -13.15 -2.53
N ASP A 115 -11.66 -12.08 -3.08
CA ASP A 115 -10.26 -11.70 -2.87
C ASP A 115 -10.06 -10.17 -2.89
N PRO A 116 -10.62 -9.45 -1.90
CA PRO A 116 -10.61 -7.98 -1.86
C PRO A 116 -9.23 -7.37 -1.60
N ARG A 117 -8.27 -8.20 -1.21
CA ARG A 117 -6.89 -7.79 -0.91
C ARG A 117 -6.17 -7.31 -2.16
N PHE A 118 -6.50 -7.91 -3.28
CA PHE A 118 -5.81 -7.67 -4.55
C PHE A 118 -6.74 -7.13 -5.63
N ASN A 119 -8.05 -7.09 -5.42
CA ASN A 119 -9.02 -6.74 -6.47
C ASN A 119 -9.84 -5.49 -6.12
N TYR A 120 -9.87 -4.55 -7.06
CA TYR A 120 -10.39 -3.19 -6.85
C TYR A 120 -11.26 -2.75 -8.03
N ILE A 121 -12.26 -1.91 -7.78
CA ILE A 121 -13.05 -1.24 -8.83
C ILE A 121 -12.49 0.16 -9.11
N SER A 122 -12.74 0.68 -10.30
CA SER A 122 -12.36 2.05 -10.71
C SER A 122 -13.16 3.11 -9.97
N GLY A 123 -12.65 4.35 -9.97
CA GLY A 123 -13.40 5.51 -9.46
C GLY A 123 -13.44 5.67 -7.94
N CYS A 124 -12.97 4.68 -7.16
CA CYS A 124 -12.84 4.84 -5.71
C CYS A 124 -11.49 5.43 -5.32
N GLU A 125 -11.48 6.09 -4.16
CA GLU A 125 -10.26 6.48 -3.46
C GLU A 125 -9.93 5.42 -2.39
N TYR A 126 -8.79 4.76 -2.54
CA TYR A 126 -8.29 3.78 -1.58
C TYR A 126 -7.09 4.33 -0.83
N TYR A 127 -6.90 3.84 0.38
CA TYR A 127 -5.72 4.16 1.17
C TYR A 127 -5.31 3.02 2.08
N ILE A 128 -4.00 2.91 2.31
CA ILE A 128 -3.37 2.00 3.26
C ILE A 128 -2.50 2.86 4.18
N PRO A 129 -2.63 2.80 5.51
CA PRO A 129 -1.77 3.56 6.38
C PRO A 129 -0.38 2.93 6.40
N VAL A 130 0.65 3.78 6.37
CA VAL A 130 2.06 3.37 6.24
C VAL A 130 2.91 4.15 7.25
N PRO A 131 4.03 3.60 7.72
CA PRO A 131 4.92 4.30 8.64
C PRO A 131 5.59 5.54 8.02
N VAL A 132 5.92 6.51 8.87
CA VAL A 132 6.83 7.62 8.56
C VAL A 132 8.22 7.08 8.26
N GLY A 133 8.89 7.69 7.28
CA GLY A 133 10.28 7.39 6.96
C GLY A 133 10.50 7.02 5.50
N LYS A 134 11.64 6.37 5.27
CA LYS A 134 12.17 6.04 3.95
C LYS A 134 11.86 4.59 3.58
N TYR A 135 11.15 4.41 2.48
CA TYR A 135 10.74 3.10 2.00
C TYR A 135 10.81 3.00 0.49
N ASN A 136 11.07 1.78 0.01
CA ASN A 136 10.94 1.43 -1.39
C ASN A 136 9.60 0.71 -1.61
N TYR A 137 8.77 1.28 -2.48
CA TYR A 137 7.45 0.78 -2.83
C TYR A 137 7.53 0.03 -4.15
N SER A 138 7.24 -1.26 -4.15
CA SER A 138 7.12 -2.06 -5.37
C SER A 138 5.65 -2.32 -5.67
N ILE A 139 5.20 -1.87 -6.83
CA ILE A 139 3.80 -1.94 -7.27
C ILE A 139 3.73 -2.75 -8.53
N PHE A 140 2.72 -3.62 -8.60
CA PHE A 140 2.29 -4.24 -9.83
C PHE A 140 0.78 -4.17 -9.94
N SER A 141 0.29 -3.70 -11.09
CA SER A 141 -1.12 -3.67 -11.38
C SER A 141 -1.40 -4.10 -12.81
N TYR A 142 -2.54 -4.74 -13.01
CA TYR A 142 -3.10 -4.91 -14.33
C TYR A 142 -4.62 -4.74 -14.30
N ASN A 143 -5.13 -4.21 -15.41
CA ASN A 143 -6.54 -4.17 -15.70
C ASN A 143 -7.02 -5.56 -16.15
N ARG A 144 -8.04 -6.11 -15.50
CA ARG A 144 -8.64 -7.39 -15.89
C ARG A 144 -9.30 -7.35 -17.27
N ASN A 145 -9.75 -6.18 -17.73
CA ASN A 145 -10.24 -5.93 -19.08
C ASN A 145 -9.13 -5.93 -20.16
N ARG A 146 -7.85 -6.08 -19.77
CA ARG A 146 -6.67 -6.09 -20.65
C ARG A 146 -6.55 -4.86 -21.57
N SER A 147 -7.13 -3.72 -21.17
CA SER A 147 -6.87 -2.44 -21.84
C SER A 147 -5.50 -1.89 -21.41
N ASN A 148 -4.94 -0.94 -22.16
CA ASN A 148 -3.64 -0.31 -21.86
C ASN A 148 -3.73 0.78 -20.77
N ILE A 149 -4.73 0.70 -19.90
CA ILE A 149 -5.07 1.73 -18.92
C ILE A 149 -4.77 1.22 -17.51
N GLY A 150 -4.07 2.03 -16.73
CA GLY A 150 -3.82 1.77 -15.31
C GLY A 150 -3.06 0.47 -14.99
N SER A 151 -2.34 -0.08 -15.97
CA SER A 151 -1.55 -1.30 -15.83
C SER A 151 -0.06 -1.00 -15.87
N GLY A 152 0.74 -1.76 -15.12
CA GLY A 152 2.20 -1.65 -15.13
C GLY A 152 2.85 -2.17 -13.85
N SER A 153 4.17 -2.04 -13.80
CA SER A 153 4.96 -2.21 -12.60
C SER A 153 5.85 -1.00 -12.35
N MET A 154 6.13 -0.72 -11.09
CA MET A 154 7.02 0.36 -10.69
C MET A 154 7.62 0.06 -9.33
N THR A 155 8.90 0.35 -9.18
CA THR A 155 9.57 0.35 -7.88
C THR A 155 10.08 1.76 -7.61
N LYS A 156 9.69 2.33 -6.46
CA LYS A 156 10.01 3.71 -6.14
C LYS A 156 10.38 3.92 -4.69
N PHE A 157 11.51 4.59 -4.51
CA PHE A 157 11.92 5.09 -3.20
C PHE A 157 11.17 6.38 -2.85
N VAL A 158 10.49 6.40 -1.71
CA VAL A 158 9.72 7.52 -1.20
C VAL A 158 10.04 7.73 0.27
N GLU A 159 10.26 9.00 0.64
CA GLU A 159 10.41 9.43 2.03
C GLU A 159 9.14 10.18 2.44
N LEU A 160 8.45 9.68 3.46
CA LEU A 160 7.26 10.31 4.03
C LEU A 160 7.59 10.94 5.37
N GLN A 161 7.25 12.22 5.51
CA GLN A 161 7.24 12.93 6.78
C GLN A 161 5.85 12.80 7.45
N PRO A 162 5.73 13.08 8.76
CA PRO A 162 4.43 13.15 9.44
C PRO A 162 3.43 14.04 8.67
N GLY A 163 2.18 13.59 8.56
CA GLY A 163 1.12 14.30 7.83
C GLY A 163 1.25 14.30 6.30
N GLN A 164 2.15 13.50 5.72
CA GLN A 164 2.26 13.31 4.27
C GLN A 164 1.70 11.98 3.79
N SER A 165 1.18 11.96 2.57
CA SER A 165 0.74 10.76 1.88
C SER A 165 1.51 10.56 0.58
N ALA A 166 1.90 9.32 0.31
CA ALA A 166 2.33 8.91 -1.02
C ALA A 166 1.09 8.65 -1.87
N ARG A 167 0.96 9.32 -3.02
CA ARG A 167 -0.12 9.11 -3.97
C ARG A 167 0.40 8.35 -5.18
N ILE A 168 -0.23 7.22 -5.47
CA ILE A 168 -0.01 6.44 -6.69
C ILE A 168 -1.01 6.91 -7.74
N HIS A 169 -0.51 7.25 -8.91
CA HIS A 169 -1.32 7.62 -10.07
C HIS A 169 -1.16 6.55 -11.15
N PHE A 170 -2.26 5.83 -11.40
CA PHE A 170 -2.34 4.88 -12.50
C PHE A 170 -2.70 5.62 -13.79
N ARG A 171 -1.80 5.59 -14.77
CA ARG A 171 -1.95 6.40 -15.96
C ARG A 171 -3.00 5.81 -16.91
N ASN A 172 -3.91 6.67 -17.35
CA ASN A 172 -4.65 6.45 -18.59
C ASN A 172 -3.92 7.24 -19.71
N PRO A 173 -3.29 6.56 -20.69
CA PRO A 173 -2.54 7.23 -21.75
C PRO A 173 -3.44 8.06 -22.68
N GLU A 174 -4.75 7.82 -22.71
CA GLU A 174 -5.71 8.57 -23.53
C GLU A 174 -6.01 9.96 -22.94
N THR A 175 -6.02 10.08 -21.61
CA THR A 175 -6.32 11.35 -20.92
C THR A 175 -5.05 12.08 -20.48
N LEU A 176 -4.05 11.34 -20.00
CA LEU A 176 -2.75 11.86 -19.57
C LEU A 176 -1.64 11.38 -20.53
N THR A 177 -1.46 12.13 -21.62
CA THR A 177 -0.38 11.89 -22.58
C THR A 177 0.98 12.29 -22.01
N GLU A 178 2.07 11.86 -22.63
CA GLU A 178 3.44 12.16 -22.18
C GLU A 178 3.69 13.66 -22.05
N GLU A 179 3.15 14.43 -22.98
CA GLU A 179 3.35 15.88 -23.11
C GLU A 179 2.58 16.66 -22.03
N LYS A 180 1.56 16.03 -21.43
CA LYS A 180 0.74 16.63 -20.36
C LYS A 180 1.27 16.30 -18.96
N ILE A 181 2.30 15.46 -18.85
CA ILE A 181 2.90 15.12 -17.57
C ILE A 181 3.83 16.26 -17.15
N ASP A 182 3.52 16.88 -16.01
CA ASP A 182 4.45 17.76 -15.33
C ASP A 182 5.51 16.89 -14.61
N PRO A 183 6.78 16.87 -15.06
CA PRO A 183 7.81 16.04 -14.46
C PRO A 183 8.15 16.47 -13.03
N ASN A 184 7.86 17.73 -12.65
CA ASN A 184 8.17 18.24 -11.31
C ASN A 184 7.13 17.81 -10.27
N LYS A 185 5.92 17.42 -10.72
CA LYS A 185 4.86 16.91 -9.84
C LYS A 185 5.18 15.51 -9.30
N TYR A 186 5.88 14.70 -10.09
CA TYR A 186 6.09 13.29 -9.79
C TYR A 186 7.53 12.99 -9.37
N ILE A 187 7.67 12.10 -8.40
CA ILE A 187 8.96 11.70 -7.86
C ILE A 187 9.75 11.02 -8.98
N LYS A 188 10.87 11.63 -9.40
CA LYS A 188 11.82 11.08 -10.39
C LYS A 188 11.13 10.48 -11.64
N TYR A 189 10.24 11.22 -12.28
CA TYR A 189 9.52 10.76 -13.47
C TYR A 189 10.46 10.31 -14.60
N THR A 190 10.13 9.21 -15.26
CA THR A 190 10.79 8.77 -16.50
C THR A 190 9.76 8.62 -17.63
N LYS A 191 10.13 9.05 -18.84
CA LYS A 191 9.28 8.91 -20.04
C LYS A 191 8.88 7.44 -20.23
N GLY A 192 7.59 7.19 -20.41
CA GLY A 192 7.03 5.84 -20.55
C GLY A 192 6.51 5.23 -19.26
N ASP A 193 6.72 5.87 -18.10
CA ASP A 193 6.16 5.40 -16.83
C ASP A 193 4.62 5.32 -16.91
N ARG A 194 4.10 4.17 -16.49
CA ARG A 194 2.65 3.87 -16.43
C ARG A 194 2.04 4.09 -15.05
N ILE A 195 2.90 4.10 -14.03
CA ILE A 195 2.55 4.34 -12.64
C ILE A 195 3.44 5.48 -12.17
N LEU A 196 2.83 6.53 -11.64
CA LEU A 196 3.52 7.72 -11.15
C LEU A 196 3.33 7.85 -9.64
N PHE A 197 4.29 8.48 -8.96
CA PHE A 197 4.22 8.75 -7.52
C PHE A 197 4.30 10.25 -7.28
N SER A 198 3.48 10.77 -6.38
CA SER A 198 3.64 12.12 -5.81
C SER A 198 3.52 12.08 -4.29
N ILE A 199 3.97 13.15 -3.64
CA ILE A 199 3.76 13.37 -2.20
C ILE A 199 2.69 14.45 -2.07
N GLU A 200 1.68 14.18 -1.26
CA GLU A 200 0.56 15.08 -0.98
C GLU A 200 0.42 15.26 0.54
N SER A 201 -0.19 16.36 0.98
CA SER A 201 -0.63 16.45 2.37
C SER A 201 -1.72 15.41 2.65
N SER A 202 -1.62 14.75 3.79
CA SER A 202 -2.69 13.87 4.26
C SER A 202 -3.91 14.70 4.64
N PRO A 203 -5.12 14.33 4.19
CA PRO A 203 -6.32 15.06 4.56
C PRO A 203 -6.62 14.85 6.05
N LEU A 204 -7.21 15.87 6.69
CA LEU A 204 -7.57 15.83 8.12
C LEU A 204 -8.58 14.72 8.43
N GLN A 205 -9.43 14.39 7.47
CA GLN A 205 -10.32 13.24 7.49
C GLN A 205 -10.16 12.52 6.16
N MET A 206 -9.91 11.22 6.22
CA MET A 206 -10.06 10.38 5.02
C MET A 206 -11.56 10.27 4.77
N ASP A 207 -12.05 10.96 3.74
CA ASP A 207 -13.46 10.91 3.37
C ASP A 207 -13.88 9.44 3.22
N LYS A 208 -15.08 9.12 3.73
CA LYS A 208 -15.78 7.86 3.45
C LYS A 208 -16.85 8.10 2.37
N PRO A 209 -16.51 8.38 1.10
CA PRO A 209 -17.48 8.12 0.07
C PRO A 209 -17.53 6.59 -0.04
N GLY A 210 -18.60 5.99 0.46
CA GLY A 210 -18.84 4.59 0.18
C GLY A 210 -18.88 4.43 -1.33
N CYS A 211 -17.94 3.65 -1.87
CA CYS A 211 -17.81 3.47 -3.30
C CYS A 211 -18.84 2.46 -3.79
N GLU A 212 -19.36 2.70 -4.99
CA GLU A 212 -20.38 1.87 -5.61
C GLU A 212 -19.90 1.34 -6.94
N PHE A 213 -20.22 0.06 -7.19
CA PHE A 213 -19.97 -0.54 -8.49
C PHE A 213 -21.03 -0.07 -9.48
N VAL A 214 -20.62 0.72 -10.47
CA VAL A 214 -21.49 1.12 -11.59
C VAL A 214 -21.58 -0.07 -12.56
N LYS A 215 -22.79 -0.62 -12.71
CA LYS A 215 -23.06 -1.82 -13.51
C LYS A 215 -22.72 -1.64 -14.99
#